data_AF-A0A224YNZ9-F1
#
_entry.id   AF-A0A224YNZ9-F1
#
_cell.length_a   1.000
_cell.length_b   1.000
_cell.length_c   1.000
_cell.angle_alpha   90.00
_cell.angle_beta   90.00
_cell.angle_gamma   90.00
#
_symmetry.space_group_name_H-M   'P 1'
#
loop_
_entity.id
_entity.type
_entity.pdbx_description
1 polymer ?
#
loop_
_entity_poly.entity_id
_entity_poly.type
_entity_poly.pdbx_seq_one_letter_code
_entity_poly.pdbx_strand_id
1 'polypeptide(L)'
;MKTFSCLVLVTFLCIHWAQAHELPRTCKLDDNARNVLITCVKETSGTEIMTKLTAVVKGLRCGEDMECGIKKACKEFRGSLEKVGQGIFQKDDVPKIRQLFTACLDKH
;
A
#
# COMPACT_ATOMS: atom_id res chain seq x y z
N MET A 1 35.25 15.36 46.01
CA MET A 1 35.34 14.50 44.80
C MET A 1 34.39 13.31 44.94
N LYS A 2 33.27 13.30 44.19
CA LYS A 2 32.78 12.18 43.37
C LYS A 2 31.37 12.51 42.86
N THR A 3 31.38 13.19 41.73
CA THR A 3 30.27 13.40 40.79
C THR A 3 29.93 12.08 40.10
N PHE A 4 28.89 11.36 40.52
CA PHE A 4 28.34 10.24 39.73
C PHE A 4 26.86 10.01 40.08
N SER A 5 25.96 10.86 39.57
CA SER A 5 24.50 10.62 39.63
C SER A 5 23.78 11.27 38.45
N CYS A 6 24.24 11.05 37.22
CA CYS A 6 23.58 11.56 36.00
C CYS A 6 23.51 10.54 34.84
N LEU A 7 23.58 9.23 35.08
CA LEU A 7 23.71 8.25 33.99
C LEU A 7 22.62 7.17 33.90
N VAL A 8 21.51 7.28 34.64
CA VAL A 8 20.47 6.23 34.62
C VAL A 8 19.16 6.67 33.94
N LEU A 9 19.04 7.91 33.48
CA LEU A 9 17.79 8.46 32.92
C LEU A 9 17.78 8.67 31.40
N VAL A 10 18.71 8.08 30.64
CA VAL A 10 18.74 8.18 29.17
C VAL A 10 18.39 6.85 28.48
N THR A 11 18.30 5.74 29.21
CA THR A 11 18.02 4.42 28.62
C THR A 11 16.54 4.12 28.37
N PHE A 12 15.61 4.97 28.81
CA PHE A 12 14.17 4.76 28.63
C PHE A 12 13.54 5.45 27.40
N LEU A 13 14.33 6.15 26.55
CA LEU A 13 13.80 6.90 25.42
C LEU A 13 13.87 6.19 24.06
N CYS A 14 14.45 4.99 23.96
CA CYS A 14 14.58 4.27 22.68
C CYS A 14 13.48 3.24 22.37
N ILE A 15 12.47 3.08 23.23
CA ILE A 15 11.32 2.18 22.97
C ILE A 15 10.14 2.97 22.35
N HIS A 16 10.39 4.07 21.64
CA HIS A 16 9.42 4.57 20.67
C HIS A 16 9.57 3.75 19.40
N TRP A 17 9.00 2.54 19.46
CA TRP A 17 8.37 1.83 18.36
C TRP A 17 8.86 2.27 16.98
N ALA A 18 9.90 1.58 16.50
CA ALA A 18 9.98 1.29 15.09
C ALA A 18 8.71 0.51 14.72
N GLN A 19 7.58 1.19 14.55
CA GLN A 19 6.44 0.67 13.79
C GLN A 19 6.97 0.53 12.38
N ALA A 20 7.64 -0.58 12.11
CA ALA A 20 7.84 -1.04 10.75
C ALA A 20 6.43 -1.18 10.20
N HIS A 21 5.94 -0.14 9.51
CA HIS A 21 4.66 -0.19 8.82
C HIS A 21 4.74 -1.39 7.88
N GLU A 22 4.05 -2.47 8.28
CA GLU A 22 3.98 -3.69 7.51
C GLU A 22 3.47 -3.36 6.12
N LEU A 23 4.13 -3.91 5.10
CA LEU A 23 3.66 -3.74 3.74
C LEU A 23 2.30 -4.43 3.60
N PRO A 24 1.36 -3.84 2.83
CA PRO A 24 0.09 -4.48 2.51
C PRO A 24 0.30 -5.88 1.92
N ARG A 25 -0.64 -6.81 2.17
CA ARG A 25 -0.61 -8.18 1.62
C ARG A 25 -0.37 -8.20 0.11
N THR A 26 -0.95 -7.25 -0.62
CA THR A 26 -0.77 -7.06 -2.07
C THR A 26 0.70 -6.91 -2.50
N CYS A 27 1.56 -6.38 -1.63
CA CYS A 27 2.99 -6.21 -1.88
C CYS A 27 3.83 -7.45 -1.58
N LYS A 28 3.28 -8.42 -0.86
CA LYS A 28 3.94 -9.67 -0.48
C LYS A 28 3.57 -10.84 -1.40
N LEU A 29 2.66 -10.64 -2.36
CA LEU A 29 2.23 -11.66 -3.31
C LEU A 29 3.32 -11.98 -4.32
N ASP A 30 3.48 -13.26 -4.65
CA ASP A 30 4.18 -13.68 -5.87
C ASP A 30 3.43 -13.25 -7.13
N ASP A 31 4.06 -13.43 -8.30
CA ASP A 31 3.52 -12.97 -9.57
C ASP A 31 2.21 -13.68 -9.96
N ASN A 32 2.05 -14.97 -9.63
CA ASN A 32 0.83 -15.71 -9.93
C ASN A 32 -0.34 -15.25 -9.06
N ALA A 33 -0.14 -15.16 -7.75
CA ALA A 33 -1.15 -14.67 -6.81
C ALA A 33 -1.56 -13.22 -7.11
N ARG A 34 -0.61 -12.41 -7.58
CA ARG A 34 -0.87 -11.03 -8.02
C ARG A 34 -1.72 -10.97 -9.27
N ASN A 35 -1.48 -11.85 -10.25
CA ASN A 35 -2.31 -11.94 -11.45
C ASN A 35 -3.74 -12.36 -11.12
N VAL A 36 -3.92 -13.32 -10.21
CA VAL A 36 -5.25 -13.71 -9.71
C VAL A 36 -5.96 -12.53 -9.04
N LEU A 37 -5.26 -11.80 -8.16
CA LEU A 37 -5.79 -10.58 -7.54
C LEU A 37 -6.21 -9.54 -8.57
N ILE A 38 -5.38 -9.26 -9.59
CA ILE A 38 -5.67 -8.28 -10.64
C ILE A 38 -6.93 -8.69 -11.41
N THR A 39 -7.07 -9.96 -11.76
CA THR A 39 -8.26 -10.48 -12.45
C THR A 39 -9.52 -10.27 -11.61
N CYS A 40 -9.50 -10.66 -10.33
CA CYS A 40 -10.64 -10.45 -9.43
C CYS A 40 -11.01 -8.95 -9.32
N VAL A 41 -10.01 -8.08 -9.18
CA VAL A 41 -10.22 -6.62 -9.11
C VAL A 41 -10.88 -6.12 -10.39
N LYS A 42 -10.39 -6.52 -11.58
CA LYS A 42 -10.96 -6.12 -12.87
C LYS A 42 -12.42 -6.54 -13.03
N GLU A 43 -12.77 -7.73 -12.56
CA GLU A 43 -14.14 -8.26 -12.64
C GLU A 43 -15.11 -7.60 -11.65
N THR A 44 -14.61 -7.14 -10.50
CA THR A 44 -15.47 -6.72 -9.36
C THR A 44 -15.55 -5.20 -9.14
N SER A 45 -14.54 -4.45 -9.57
CA SER A 45 -14.38 -3.01 -9.30
C SER A 45 -15.46 -2.10 -9.90
N GLY A 46 -16.10 -2.51 -10.99
CA GLY A 46 -16.94 -1.63 -11.79
C GLY A 46 -16.15 -0.55 -12.54
N THR A 47 -16.82 0.15 -13.47
CA THR A 47 -16.17 1.07 -14.42
C THR A 47 -15.53 2.28 -13.75
N GLU A 48 -16.15 2.85 -12.72
CA GLU A 48 -15.63 4.06 -12.06
C GLU A 48 -14.28 3.79 -11.37
N ILE A 49 -14.20 2.75 -10.55
CA ILE A 49 -12.96 2.40 -9.82
C ILE A 49 -11.88 1.94 -10.81
N MET A 50 -12.21 1.15 -11.84
CA MET A 50 -11.23 0.79 -12.87
C MET A 50 -10.66 1.97 -13.62
N THR A 51 -11.46 3.00 -13.87
CA THR A 51 -10.99 4.22 -14.53
C THR A 51 -9.94 4.91 -13.66
N LYS A 52 -10.20 5.03 -12.35
CA LYS A 52 -9.26 5.63 -11.39
C LYS A 52 -7.99 4.79 -11.21
N LEU A 53 -8.13 3.47 -11.10
CA LEU A 53 -6.99 2.56 -11.02
C LEU A 53 -6.11 2.65 -12.27
N THR A 54 -6.72 2.63 -13.45
CA THR A 54 -6.01 2.81 -14.74
C THR A 54 -5.30 4.16 -14.80
N ALA A 55 -5.93 5.23 -14.34
CA ALA A 55 -5.30 6.55 -14.29
C ALA A 55 -4.05 6.56 -13.40
N VAL A 56 -4.11 5.90 -12.24
CA VAL A 56 -2.93 5.73 -11.36
C VAL A 56 -1.83 4.94 -12.08
N VAL A 57 -2.15 3.82 -12.71
CA VAL A 57 -1.18 3.01 -13.47
C VAL A 57 -0.52 3.81 -14.59
N LYS A 58 -1.29 4.64 -15.31
CA LYS A 58 -0.77 5.57 -16.32
C LYS A 58 0.15 6.61 -15.69
N GLY A 59 -0.23 7.21 -14.56
CA GLY A 59 0.59 8.15 -13.80
C GLY A 59 1.93 7.55 -13.32
N LEU A 60 1.91 6.26 -13.01
CA LEU A 60 3.10 5.46 -12.67
C LEU A 60 3.96 5.08 -13.89
N ARG A 61 3.60 5.50 -15.11
CA ARG A 61 4.27 5.16 -16.37
C ARG A 61 4.26 3.66 -16.69
N CYS A 62 3.21 2.96 -16.27
CA CYS A 62 2.99 1.54 -16.57
C CYS A 62 1.99 1.32 -17.73
N GLY A 63 1.50 2.38 -18.37
CA GLY A 63 0.47 2.27 -19.39
C GLY A 63 -0.82 1.70 -18.80
N GLU A 64 -1.21 0.50 -19.21
CA GLU A 64 -2.40 -0.20 -18.70
C GLU A 64 -2.04 -1.47 -17.92
N ASP A 65 -0.75 -1.69 -17.64
CA ASP A 65 -0.26 -2.82 -16.89
C ASP A 65 -0.44 -2.61 -15.37
N MET A 66 -1.54 -3.16 -14.85
CA MET A 66 -1.86 -3.18 -13.42
C MET A 66 -0.81 -3.92 -12.59
N GLU A 67 -0.12 -4.92 -13.14
CA GLU A 67 0.93 -5.66 -12.43
C GLU A 67 2.13 -4.76 -12.18
N CYS A 68 2.61 -4.08 -13.22
CA CYS A 68 3.60 -3.02 -13.12
C CYS A 68 3.16 -1.95 -12.11
N GLY A 69 1.89 -1.51 -12.17
CA GLY A 69 1.33 -0.54 -11.25
C GLY A 69 1.43 -0.95 -9.79
N ILE A 70 1.02 -2.18 -9.45
CA ILE A 70 1.10 -2.72 -8.08
C ILE A 70 2.57 -2.86 -7.66
N LYS A 71 3.45 -3.41 -8.51
CA LYS A 71 4.89 -3.54 -8.21
C LYS A 71 5.50 -2.18 -7.88
N LYS A 72 5.21 -1.16 -8.68
CA LYS A 72 5.74 0.19 -8.50
C LYS A 72 5.13 0.90 -7.29
N ALA A 73 3.82 0.77 -7.07
CA ALA A 73 3.14 1.26 -5.87
C ALA A 73 3.77 0.70 -4.59
N CYS A 74 4.07 -0.60 -4.57
CA CYS A 74 4.72 -1.26 -3.44
C CYS A 74 6.15 -0.78 -3.23
N LYS A 75 6.94 -0.62 -4.31
CA LYS A 75 8.34 -0.20 -4.24
C LYS A 75 8.50 1.26 -3.84
N GLU A 76 7.74 2.16 -4.45
CA GLU A 76 7.94 3.61 -4.33
C GLU A 76 7.07 4.23 -3.23
N PHE A 77 5.89 3.66 -2.98
CA PHE A 77 4.89 4.22 -2.07
C PHE A 77 4.56 3.28 -0.89
N ARG A 78 5.31 2.18 -0.73
CA ARG A 78 5.07 1.15 0.30
C ARG A 78 3.64 0.60 0.26
N GLY A 79 3.00 0.62 -0.90
CA GLY A 79 1.61 0.18 -1.09
C GLY A 79 0.54 1.13 -0.55
N SER A 80 0.87 2.38 -0.18
CA SER A 80 -0.12 3.36 0.26
C SER A 80 -0.97 3.85 -0.91
N LEU A 81 -2.29 3.60 -0.82
CA LEU A 81 -3.28 4.08 -1.78
C LEU A 81 -3.40 5.61 -1.76
N GLU A 82 -3.28 6.21 -0.57
CA GLU A 82 -3.36 7.65 -0.36
C GLU A 82 -2.24 8.39 -1.07
N LYS A 83 -1.02 7.84 -1.05
CA LYS A 83 0.14 8.42 -1.73
C LYS A 83 0.12 8.15 -3.22
N VAL A 84 -0.13 6.90 -3.62
CA VAL A 84 -0.07 6.51 -5.04
C VAL A 84 -1.19 7.15 -5.87
N GLY A 85 -2.35 7.35 -5.27
CA GLY A 85 -3.51 7.96 -5.91
C GLY A 85 -3.68 9.44 -5.62
N GLN A 86 -2.67 10.13 -5.10
CA GLN A 86 -2.77 11.55 -4.77
C GLN A 86 -3.20 12.36 -6.00
N GLY A 87 -4.27 13.14 -5.86
CA GLY A 87 -4.86 13.93 -6.95
C GLY A 87 -5.75 13.16 -7.92
N ILE A 88 -5.85 11.83 -7.78
CA ILE A 88 -6.74 10.97 -8.59
C ILE A 88 -7.86 10.40 -7.72
N PHE A 89 -7.52 9.84 -6.57
CA PHE A 89 -8.48 9.30 -5.62
C PHE A 89 -9.06 10.42 -4.77
N GLN A 90 -10.39 10.42 -4.67
CA GLN A 90 -11.11 11.18 -3.68
C GLN A 90 -11.02 10.46 -2.32
N LYS A 91 -11.35 11.18 -1.24
CA LYS A 91 -11.30 10.62 0.13
C LYS A 91 -12.13 9.34 0.26
N ASP A 92 -13.26 9.27 -0.42
CA ASP A 92 -14.18 8.12 -0.36
C ASP A 92 -13.77 6.96 -1.28
N ASP A 93 -12.80 7.17 -2.17
CA ASP A 93 -12.32 6.12 -3.07
C ASP A 93 -11.37 5.15 -2.36
N VAL A 94 -10.49 5.67 -1.51
CA VAL A 94 -9.50 4.87 -0.78
C VAL A 94 -10.13 3.72 0.02
N PRO A 95 -11.17 3.93 0.87
CA PRO A 95 -11.78 2.83 1.59
C PRO A 95 -12.46 1.81 0.65
N LYS A 96 -13.10 2.26 -0.44
CA LYS A 96 -13.72 1.37 -1.44
C LYS A 96 -12.68 0.49 -2.14
N ILE A 97 -11.57 1.09 -2.58
CA ILE A 97 -10.47 0.38 -3.22
C ILE A 97 -9.83 -0.59 -2.23
N ARG A 98 -9.58 -0.17 -0.99
CA ARG A 98 -9.04 -1.06 0.05
C ARG A 98 -9.94 -2.26 0.28
N GLN A 99 -11.24 -2.03 0.44
CA GLN A 99 -12.23 -3.10 0.63
C GLN A 99 -12.27 -4.05 -0.56
N LEU A 100 -12.25 -3.52 -1.80
CA LEU A 100 -12.22 -4.32 -3.02
C LEU A 100 -10.98 -5.23 -3.06
N PHE A 101 -9.79 -4.68 -2.83
CA PHE A 101 -8.55 -5.45 -2.83
C PHE A 101 -8.54 -6.49 -1.70
N THR A 102 -9.01 -6.15 -0.50
CA THR A 102 -9.16 -7.10 0.61
C THR A 102 -10.13 -8.22 0.26
N ALA A 103 -11.31 -7.91 -0.29
CA ALA A 103 -12.28 -8.91 -0.69
C ALA A 103 -11.74 -9.89 -1.74
N CYS A 104 -10.90 -9.41 -2.67
CA CYS A 104 -10.23 -10.28 -3.64
C CYS A 104 -9.09 -11.10 -3.02
N LEU A 105 -8.35 -10.54 -2.06
CA LEU A 105 -7.30 -11.24 -1.30
C LEU A 105 -7.82 -12.30 -0.33
N ASP A 106 -9.10 -12.23 0.05
CA ASP A 106 -9.70 -13.21 0.97
C ASP A 106 -10.39 -14.36 0.21
N LYS A 107 -10.64 -14.18 -1.09
CA LYS A 107 -11.15 -15.24 -1.98
C LYS A 107 -10.06 -16.20 -2.48
N HIS A 108 -8.78 -15.82 -2.37
CA HIS A 108 -7.64 -16.47 -3.01
C HIS A 108 -6.43 -16.49 -2.07
#